data_AF-A0A5C3PEN0-F1
#
_entry.id   AF-A0A5C3PEN0-F1
#
_cell.length_a   1.000
_cell.length_b   1.000
_cell.length_c   1.000
_cell.angle_alpha   90.00
_cell.angle_beta   90.00
_cell.angle_gamma   90.00
#
_symmetry.space_group_name_H-M   'P 1'
#
loop_
_entity.id
_entity.type
_entity.pdbx_description
1 polymer ?
#
loop_
_entity_poly.entity_id
_entity_poly.type
_entity_poly.pdbx_seq_one_letter_code
_entity_poly.pdbx_strand_id
1 'polypeptide(L)'
;MHQENLKAWIVPSLVLASIWVKWAVGLGSYSGQGTPPMYGDYEAQRHWMELTIHLPTRRWYTYDLQYWGLDYPPLTAYVSWLCGIVGSWIDSSWFALDKSRGIESPGSKVFMRGTVLFFDTLVYVPALVMFVRVWQGTRSSRTQNLALVLLLLQPALILIDSGHFQYNSVMLGFTLLAMNFFATGQDLLGAICFTLSLGFKQMALYYAPAIGTYLLAKCVYLGPREGSKLFIRLGIVTVTSFLILFLPFLPPFAPLSAVLDPITRIFPFNRGLFEDKVANFWCATNVVLKWKLWAAQGALIKLSTALTAFGFLPAVMTLLYSGYKLRIEPVTQEAKTTPQPPKQTPILPLLPYALLTSSLSFFLFSFQVHEKTILVPLLPMTLLLSGSSPGELTFELGMLMNNVAVFSMWPLLKRDGLGVQYIALLVLWNRLLGYNPFRTTKRSLIQLASLAVYTACFAFHLAELLISPPARLPDIFPVLNVLISTPVFALVWLWSIKRGIEVSWALGGLGSRSKATQKPASGSIVAKPSVEVSADGEAHNSSESVLPRASGMRTVSLGFAQGRRRKMSSRSGSVDIRS
;
A
#
# COMPACT_ATOMS: atom_id res chain seq x y z
N MET A 1 -23.79 18.82 18.87
CA MET A 1 -22.65 18.55 17.96
C MET A 1 -22.18 19.74 17.12
N HIS A 2 -23.04 20.65 16.62
CA HIS A 2 -22.56 21.76 15.76
C HIS A 2 -22.06 23.00 16.53
N GLN A 3 -22.40 23.15 17.82
CA GLN A 3 -22.13 24.35 18.63
C GLN A 3 -20.74 24.40 19.28
N GLU A 4 -19.97 23.30 19.32
CA GLU A 4 -18.70 23.23 20.09
C GLU A 4 -17.49 22.77 19.26
N ASN A 5 -17.50 22.95 17.94
CA ASN A 5 -16.39 22.56 17.04
C ASN A 5 -15.90 21.09 17.14
N LEU A 6 -16.62 20.19 17.81
CA LEU A 6 -16.28 18.76 18.03
C LEU A 6 -15.90 18.00 16.75
N LYS A 7 -16.38 18.44 15.57
CA LYS A 7 -15.99 17.90 14.25
C LYS A 7 -14.49 18.05 13.95
N ALA A 8 -13.84 19.09 14.45
CA ALA A 8 -12.40 19.34 14.25
C ALA A 8 -11.55 18.34 15.03
N TRP A 9 -11.99 17.96 16.24
CA TRP A 9 -11.29 17.04 17.12
C TRP A 9 -11.31 15.58 16.68
N ILE A 10 -12.23 15.17 15.79
CA ILE A 10 -12.38 13.76 15.39
C ILE A 10 -11.06 13.19 14.85
N VAL A 11 -10.39 13.87 13.90
CA VAL A 11 -9.14 13.33 13.30
C VAL A 11 -8.00 13.26 14.33
N PRO A 12 -7.71 14.31 15.13
CA PRO A 12 -6.79 14.21 16.27
C PRO A 12 -7.12 13.06 17.23
N SER A 13 -8.38 12.89 17.64
CA SER A 13 -8.80 11.80 18.54
C SER A 13 -8.60 10.42 17.92
N LEU A 14 -8.85 10.24 16.62
CA LEU A 14 -8.58 8.98 15.91
C LEU A 14 -7.08 8.66 15.85
N VAL A 15 -6.24 9.68 15.61
CA VAL A 15 -4.78 9.52 15.64
C VAL A 15 -4.32 9.12 17.04
N LEU A 16 -4.72 9.86 18.08
CA LEU A 16 -4.37 9.55 19.47
C LEU A 16 -4.85 8.14 19.89
N ALA A 17 -6.06 7.74 19.52
CA ALA A 17 -6.57 6.39 19.77
C ALA A 17 -5.73 5.32 19.07
N SER A 18 -5.29 5.56 17.82
CA SER A 18 -4.42 4.62 17.10
C SER A 18 -3.02 4.52 17.71
N ILE A 19 -2.46 5.64 18.19
CA ILE A 19 -1.18 5.69 18.90
C ILE A 19 -1.28 4.88 20.20
N TRP A 20 -2.38 5.04 20.95
CA TRP A 20 -2.62 4.27 22.18
C TRP A 20 -2.75 2.76 21.92
N VAL A 21 -3.48 2.34 20.87
CA VAL A 21 -3.58 0.93 20.49
C VAL A 21 -2.21 0.35 20.10
N LYS A 22 -1.42 1.08 19.30
CA LYS A 22 -0.04 0.67 18.92
C LYS A 22 0.87 0.55 20.15
N TRP A 23 0.79 1.49 21.08
CA TRP A 23 1.53 1.44 22.34
C TRP A 23 1.14 0.23 23.20
N ALA A 24 -0.17 -0.03 23.35
CA ALA A 24 -0.67 -1.16 24.12
C ALA A 24 -0.21 -2.52 23.56
N VAL A 25 -0.13 -2.65 22.23
CA VAL A 25 0.45 -3.84 21.56
C VAL A 25 1.93 -3.99 21.91
N GLY A 26 2.68 -2.88 21.92
CA GLY A 26 4.12 -2.85 22.24
C GLY A 26 4.48 -3.20 23.69
N LEU A 27 3.52 -3.27 24.61
CA LEU A 27 3.73 -3.80 25.97
C LEU A 27 4.09 -5.30 25.96
N GLY A 28 3.63 -6.03 24.94
CA GLY A 28 3.95 -7.45 24.73
C GLY A 28 5.43 -7.72 24.47
N SER A 29 5.78 -8.99 24.35
CA SER A 29 7.10 -9.46 23.94
C SER A 29 7.46 -9.02 22.52
N TYR A 30 8.73 -9.19 22.14
CA TYR A 30 9.28 -8.81 20.83
C TYR A 30 10.04 -9.98 20.21
N SER A 31 10.42 -9.83 18.93
CA SER A 31 11.16 -10.86 18.21
C SER A 31 12.47 -11.22 18.92
N GLY A 32 12.56 -12.48 19.36
CA GLY A 32 13.73 -13.04 20.03
C GLY A 32 13.95 -12.60 21.47
N GLN A 33 12.92 -12.14 22.18
CA GLN A 33 13.02 -11.87 23.62
C GLN A 33 13.40 -13.16 24.38
N GLY A 34 14.45 -13.09 25.20
CA GLY A 34 14.92 -14.21 26.03
C GLY A 34 15.54 -15.36 25.25
N THR A 35 15.98 -15.17 24.00
CA THR A 35 16.55 -16.23 23.15
C THR A 35 18.03 -15.96 22.76
N PRO A 36 18.97 -16.01 23.72
CA PRO A 36 20.41 -15.92 23.41
C PRO A 36 20.89 -17.11 22.55
N PRO A 37 22.04 -16.98 21.85
CA PRO A 37 22.92 -15.82 21.81
C PRO A 37 22.53 -14.77 20.75
N MET A 38 21.70 -15.14 19.76
CA MET A 38 21.38 -14.28 18.61
C MET A 38 20.14 -13.41 18.79
N TYR A 39 19.20 -13.72 19.68
CA TYR A 39 17.94 -12.98 19.83
C TYR A 39 17.18 -12.90 18.48
N GLY A 40 16.58 -11.75 18.13
CA GLY A 40 15.73 -11.58 16.94
C GLY A 40 15.76 -10.17 16.36
N ASP A 41 14.75 -9.82 15.56
CA ASP A 41 14.69 -8.54 14.83
C ASP A 41 14.86 -7.30 15.75
N TYR A 42 14.44 -7.38 17.01
CA TYR A 42 14.65 -6.31 18.01
C TYR A 42 16.14 -6.02 18.24
N GLU A 43 16.92 -7.07 18.48
CA GLU A 43 18.37 -6.96 18.70
C GLU A 43 19.09 -6.54 17.41
N ALA A 44 18.60 -6.97 16.24
CA ALA A 44 19.13 -6.49 14.96
C ALA A 44 19.02 -4.97 14.84
N GLN A 45 17.84 -4.39 15.13
CA GLN A 45 17.67 -2.93 15.09
C GLN A 45 18.53 -2.23 16.15
N ARG A 46 18.63 -2.79 17.37
CA ARG A 46 19.45 -2.22 18.45
C ARG A 46 20.93 -2.21 18.09
N HIS A 47 21.44 -3.31 17.55
CA HIS A 47 22.83 -3.43 17.12
C HIS A 47 23.13 -2.46 15.96
N TRP A 48 22.19 -2.20 15.06
CA TRP A 48 22.34 -1.16 14.04
C TRP A 48 22.45 0.24 14.64
N MET A 49 21.75 0.53 15.75
CA MET A 49 21.91 1.81 16.48
C MET A 49 23.30 1.91 17.16
N GLU A 50 23.76 0.84 17.81
CA GLU A 50 25.11 0.71 18.39
C GLU A 50 26.22 0.91 17.35
N LEU A 51 26.20 0.16 16.25
CA LEU A 51 27.30 0.17 15.29
C LEU A 51 27.36 1.50 14.51
N THR A 52 26.21 2.14 14.26
CA THR A 52 26.19 3.37 13.46
C THR A 52 26.70 4.60 14.22
N ILE A 53 26.54 4.66 15.55
CA ILE A 53 27.07 5.77 16.36
C ILE A 53 28.55 5.62 16.72
N HIS A 54 29.08 4.40 16.70
CA HIS A 54 30.46 4.10 17.12
C HIS A 54 31.43 3.86 15.96
N LEU A 55 30.96 3.48 14.78
CA LEU A 55 31.82 3.18 13.63
C LEU A 55 31.72 4.26 12.53
N PRO A 56 32.82 4.52 11.79
CA PRO A 56 32.76 5.33 10.57
C PRO A 56 31.78 4.71 9.55
N THR A 57 31.11 5.55 8.76
CA THR A 57 30.12 5.13 7.73
C THR A 57 30.62 4.01 6.82
N ARG A 58 31.89 4.07 6.40
CA ARG A 58 32.57 3.06 5.57
C ARG A 58 32.64 1.65 6.21
N ARG A 59 32.36 1.51 7.52
CA ARG A 59 32.33 0.22 8.22
C ARG A 59 30.92 -0.30 8.54
N TRP A 60 29.87 0.50 8.33
CA TRP A 60 28.49 0.13 8.71
C TRP A 60 27.99 -1.15 8.02
N TYR A 61 28.46 -1.42 6.79
CA TYR A 61 28.07 -2.56 5.97
C TYR A 61 29.10 -3.71 5.94
N THR A 62 30.21 -3.59 6.70
CA THR A 62 31.33 -4.56 6.69
C THR A 62 31.75 -5.03 8.08
N TYR A 63 31.25 -4.40 9.15
CA TYR A 63 31.47 -4.83 10.53
C TYR A 63 30.60 -6.03 10.93
N ASP A 64 31.21 -6.96 11.68
CA ASP A 64 30.65 -8.19 12.26
C ASP A 64 29.41 -8.76 11.55
N LEU A 65 29.60 -9.18 10.29
CA LEU A 65 28.52 -9.64 9.42
C LEU A 65 27.79 -10.91 9.90
N GLN A 66 28.31 -11.59 10.92
CA GLN A 66 27.69 -12.77 11.55
C GLN A 66 26.71 -12.39 12.66
N TYR A 67 26.92 -11.25 13.33
CA TYR A 67 26.03 -10.74 14.38
C TYR A 67 25.20 -9.55 13.86
N TRP A 68 24.07 -9.86 13.20
CA TRP A 68 23.12 -8.85 12.70
C TRP A 68 23.73 -7.70 11.87
N GLY A 69 24.62 -8.04 10.92
CA GLY A 69 25.15 -7.08 9.95
C GLY A 69 24.04 -6.26 9.26
N LEU A 70 24.35 -5.01 8.89
CA LEU A 70 23.35 -4.07 8.39
C LEU A 70 22.92 -4.41 6.95
N ASP A 71 21.68 -4.87 6.79
CA ASP A 71 21.14 -5.43 5.54
C ASP A 71 20.14 -4.51 4.81
N TYR A 72 19.87 -3.32 5.36
CA TYR A 72 18.92 -2.35 4.80
C TYR A 72 19.65 -1.15 4.17
N PRO A 73 19.04 -0.48 3.17
CA PRO A 73 19.66 0.66 2.50
C PRO A 73 19.89 1.90 3.40
N PRO A 74 20.70 2.88 2.96
CA PRO A 74 21.30 3.88 3.86
C PRO A 74 20.33 4.73 4.69
N LEU A 75 19.08 4.93 4.26
CA LEU A 75 18.12 5.72 5.05
C LEU A 75 17.73 5.00 6.35
N THR A 76 17.71 3.66 6.39
CA THR A 76 17.60 2.94 7.67
C THR A 76 18.84 3.20 8.53
N ALA A 77 20.05 3.12 7.98
CA ALA A 77 21.27 3.34 8.75
C ALA A 77 21.31 4.77 9.35
N TYR A 78 20.84 5.80 8.63
CA TYR A 78 20.71 7.15 9.18
C TYR A 78 19.63 7.28 10.27
N VAL A 79 18.54 6.51 10.18
CA VAL A 79 17.52 6.45 11.25
C VAL A 79 18.04 5.70 12.47
N SER A 80 18.75 4.59 12.29
CA SER A 80 19.45 3.88 13.38
C SER A 80 20.49 4.77 14.06
N TRP A 81 21.27 5.53 13.28
CA TRP A 81 22.24 6.50 13.79
C TRP A 81 21.59 7.59 14.65
N LEU A 82 20.50 8.20 14.16
CA LEU A 82 19.74 9.20 14.91
C LEU A 82 19.14 8.61 16.20
N CYS A 83 18.55 7.41 16.14
CA CYS A 83 18.01 6.73 17.31
C CYS A 83 19.10 6.38 18.33
N GLY A 84 20.26 5.89 17.87
CA GLY A 84 21.40 5.57 18.73
C GLY A 84 21.95 6.81 19.46
N ILE A 85 22.01 7.96 18.79
CA ILE A 85 22.42 9.24 19.43
C ILE A 85 21.42 9.62 20.52
N VAL A 86 20.13 9.71 20.17
CA VAL A 86 19.08 10.14 21.11
C VAL A 86 18.94 9.18 22.29
N GLY A 87 19.06 7.87 22.04
CA GLY A 87 19.04 6.85 23.08
C GLY A 87 20.26 6.92 23.99
N SER A 88 21.46 7.18 23.45
CA SER A 88 22.69 7.32 24.22
C SER A 88 22.73 8.59 25.08
N TRP A 89 21.90 9.61 24.79
CA TRP A 89 21.68 10.75 25.69
C TRP A 89 20.81 10.41 26.90
N ILE A 90 20.01 9.34 26.82
CA ILE A 90 19.17 8.84 27.93
C ILE A 90 19.98 7.85 28.76
N ASP A 91 20.56 6.85 28.11
CA ASP A 91 21.42 5.84 28.73
C ASP A 91 22.36 5.24 27.66
N SER A 92 23.64 5.57 27.73
CA SER A 92 24.66 5.11 26.80
C SER A 92 24.99 3.61 26.93
N SER A 93 24.57 2.95 28.01
CA SER A 93 24.78 1.50 28.17
C SER A 93 23.98 0.66 27.19
N TRP A 94 22.86 1.17 26.65
CA TRP A 94 22.00 0.44 25.70
C TRP A 94 22.65 0.22 24.33
N PHE A 95 23.66 1.03 24.00
CA PHE A 95 24.30 1.06 22.67
C PHE A 95 25.83 0.98 22.75
N ALA A 96 26.40 0.64 23.92
CA ALA A 96 27.83 0.52 24.12
C ALA A 96 28.44 -0.59 23.23
N LEU A 97 29.35 -0.21 22.32
CA LEU A 97 29.98 -1.12 21.35
C LEU A 97 30.54 -2.38 22.00
N ASP A 98 30.16 -3.54 21.46
CA ASP A 98 30.57 -4.90 21.85
C ASP A 98 30.22 -5.32 23.29
N LYS A 99 29.62 -4.44 24.09
CA LYS A 99 29.22 -4.68 25.49
C LYS A 99 27.71 -4.75 25.70
N SER A 100 26.93 -4.13 24.82
CA SER A 100 25.47 -4.01 24.91
C SER A 100 24.68 -5.07 24.13
N ARG A 101 25.39 -6.03 23.51
CA ARG A 101 24.81 -7.14 22.73
C ARG A 101 23.81 -7.94 23.58
N GLY A 102 22.56 -8.01 23.13
CA GLY A 102 21.48 -8.72 23.81
C GLY A 102 20.93 -8.05 25.08
N ILE A 103 21.03 -6.73 25.21
CA ILE A 103 20.50 -6.02 26.40
C ILE A 103 18.96 -5.97 26.41
N GLU A 104 18.35 -6.61 27.42
CA GLU A 104 16.89 -6.69 27.60
C GLU A 104 16.35 -5.75 28.70
N SER A 105 16.99 -4.60 28.92
CA SER A 105 16.58 -3.68 29.99
C SER A 105 15.18 -3.08 29.73
N PRO A 106 14.33 -2.87 30.76
CA PRO A 106 13.01 -2.26 30.58
C PRO A 106 13.07 -0.86 29.94
N GLY A 107 14.10 -0.07 30.28
CA GLY A 107 14.34 1.25 29.69
C GLY A 107 14.62 1.18 28.19
N SER A 108 15.53 0.30 27.77
CA SER A 108 15.81 0.02 26.36
C SER A 108 14.54 -0.38 25.62
N LYS A 109 13.73 -1.31 26.17
CA LYS A 109 12.45 -1.72 25.58
C LYS A 109 11.51 -0.54 25.37
N VAL A 110 11.32 0.32 26.37
CA VAL A 110 10.44 1.49 26.28
C VAL A 110 10.94 2.48 25.22
N PHE A 111 12.24 2.78 25.20
CA PHE A 111 12.85 3.66 24.20
C PHE A 111 12.67 3.12 22.78
N MET A 112 13.04 1.86 22.56
CA MET A 112 12.97 1.18 21.28
C MET A 112 11.53 1.16 20.76
N ARG A 113 10.54 0.78 21.58
CA ARG A 113 9.10 0.86 21.21
C ARG A 113 8.67 2.29 20.88
N GLY A 114 9.16 3.28 21.61
CA GLY A 114 8.93 4.70 21.37
C GLY A 114 9.42 5.16 20.01
N THR A 115 10.62 4.75 19.56
CA THR A 115 11.15 5.14 18.25
C THR A 115 10.30 4.61 17.09
N VAL A 116 9.83 3.35 17.14
CA VAL A 116 8.92 2.79 16.12
C VAL A 116 7.63 3.61 16.03
N LEU A 117 7.03 3.92 17.18
CA LEU A 117 5.79 4.70 17.26
C LEU A 117 5.97 6.16 16.78
N PHE A 118 7.12 6.77 17.09
CA PHE A 118 7.50 8.10 16.61
C PHE A 118 7.59 8.12 15.09
N PHE A 119 8.31 7.19 14.47
CA PHE A 119 8.49 7.16 13.02
C PHE A 119 7.21 6.78 12.24
N ASP A 120 6.38 5.89 12.79
CA ASP A 120 5.01 5.65 12.28
C ASP A 120 4.17 6.94 12.31
N THR A 121 4.19 7.67 13.42
CA THR A 121 3.43 8.92 13.60
C THR A 121 3.98 10.06 12.73
N LEU A 122 5.29 10.08 12.46
CA LEU A 122 5.96 11.09 11.65
C LEU A 122 5.74 10.88 10.14
N VAL A 123 5.77 9.63 9.65
CA VAL A 123 5.78 9.33 8.21
C VAL A 123 4.50 8.66 7.74
N TYR A 124 4.01 7.65 8.44
CA TYR A 124 2.86 6.84 7.98
C TYR A 124 1.51 7.53 8.25
N VAL A 125 1.31 8.05 9.47
CA VAL A 125 0.05 8.71 9.85
C VAL A 125 -0.27 9.93 8.96
N PRO A 126 0.66 10.86 8.65
CA PRO A 126 0.38 11.98 7.74
C PRO A 126 0.10 11.51 6.31
N ALA A 127 0.76 10.43 5.85
CA ALA A 127 0.49 9.83 4.55
C ALA A 127 -0.93 9.26 4.46
N LEU A 128 -1.42 8.60 5.53
CA LEU A 128 -2.80 8.11 5.64
C LEU A 128 -3.82 9.25 5.67
N VAL A 129 -3.59 10.30 6.47
CA VAL A 129 -4.47 11.48 6.53
C VAL A 129 -4.52 12.17 5.16
N MET A 130 -3.37 12.40 4.52
CA MET A 130 -3.30 12.96 3.16
C MET A 130 -4.02 12.06 2.15
N PHE A 131 -3.85 10.74 2.23
CA PHE A 131 -4.54 9.80 1.34
C PHE A 131 -6.05 9.93 1.46
N VAL A 132 -6.61 9.90 2.67
CA VAL A 132 -8.06 10.04 2.88
C VAL A 132 -8.59 11.39 2.35
N ARG A 133 -7.84 12.49 2.53
CA ARG A 133 -8.24 13.81 2.01
C ARG A 133 -8.15 13.91 0.48
N VAL A 134 -7.09 13.38 -0.12
CA VAL A 134 -6.83 13.47 -1.57
C VAL A 134 -7.66 12.45 -2.34
N TRP A 135 -7.64 11.18 -1.92
CA TRP A 135 -8.25 10.06 -2.62
C TRP A 135 -9.72 9.76 -2.23
N GLN A 136 -10.20 10.32 -1.11
CA GLN A 136 -11.62 10.20 -0.72
C GLN A 136 -12.31 11.55 -0.47
N GLY A 137 -11.70 12.66 -0.92
CA GLY A 137 -12.22 14.02 -0.70
C GLY A 137 -13.64 14.29 -1.21
N THR A 138 -14.16 13.46 -2.12
CA THR A 138 -15.53 13.50 -2.64
C THR A 138 -16.56 12.78 -1.78
N ARG A 139 -16.11 11.88 -0.88
CA ARG A 139 -16.97 11.12 0.04
C ARG A 139 -17.29 11.97 1.27
N SER A 140 -18.35 11.62 1.98
CA SER A 140 -18.75 12.30 3.22
C SER A 140 -17.62 12.26 4.26
N SER A 141 -17.57 13.25 5.17
CA SER A 141 -16.59 13.26 6.26
C SER A 141 -16.70 12.02 7.16
N ARG A 142 -17.90 11.44 7.31
CA ARG A 142 -18.09 10.17 8.04
C ARG A 142 -17.41 9.00 7.34
N THR A 143 -17.53 8.93 6.01
CA THR A 143 -16.85 7.91 5.18
C THR A 143 -15.34 8.07 5.25
N GLN A 144 -14.83 9.31 5.11
CA GLN A 144 -13.40 9.63 5.26
C GLN A 144 -12.87 9.21 6.63
N ASN A 145 -13.59 9.53 7.72
CA ASN A 145 -13.17 9.16 9.06
C ASN A 145 -13.18 7.63 9.27
N LEU A 146 -14.16 6.90 8.73
CA LEU A 146 -14.19 5.43 8.79
C LEU A 146 -13.02 4.80 8.01
N ALA A 147 -12.71 5.33 6.82
CA ALA A 147 -11.54 4.91 6.05
C ALA A 147 -10.23 5.18 6.79
N LEU A 148 -10.13 6.32 7.49
CA LEU A 148 -8.96 6.62 8.32
C LEU A 148 -8.82 5.64 9.50
N VAL A 149 -9.91 5.27 10.18
CA VAL A 149 -9.91 4.22 11.23
C VAL A 149 -9.44 2.88 10.67
N LEU A 150 -9.99 2.48 9.51
CA LEU A 150 -9.64 1.24 8.83
C LEU A 150 -8.13 1.12 8.59
N LEU A 151 -7.53 2.20 8.09
CA LEU A 151 -6.13 2.26 7.71
C LEU A 151 -5.20 2.43 8.92
N LEU A 152 -5.56 3.26 9.91
CA LEU A 152 -4.77 3.47 11.12
C LEU A 152 -4.67 2.23 12.01
N LEU A 153 -5.71 1.39 12.01
CA LEU A 153 -5.82 0.20 12.87
C LEU A 153 -5.60 -1.13 12.11
N GLN A 154 -4.93 -1.08 10.95
CA GLN A 154 -4.64 -2.25 10.11
C GLN A 154 -3.83 -3.30 10.91
N PRO A 155 -4.38 -4.49 11.24
CA PRO A 155 -3.80 -5.35 12.27
C PRO A 155 -2.42 -5.89 11.93
N ALA A 156 -2.18 -6.26 10.66
CA ALA A 156 -0.94 -6.88 10.24
C ALA A 156 0.27 -5.96 10.47
N LEU A 157 0.16 -4.69 10.07
CA LEU A 157 1.23 -3.71 10.23
C LEU A 157 1.47 -3.40 11.71
N ILE A 158 0.42 -3.26 12.53
CA ILE A 158 0.57 -3.01 13.98
C ILE A 158 1.24 -4.20 14.68
N LEU A 159 0.85 -5.43 14.35
CA LEU A 159 1.44 -6.63 14.94
C LEU A 159 2.92 -6.77 14.58
N ILE A 160 3.33 -6.43 13.36
CA ILE A 160 4.72 -6.55 12.94
C ILE A 160 5.58 -5.36 13.40
N ASP A 161 5.11 -4.12 13.26
CA ASP A 161 5.91 -2.96 13.68
C ASP A 161 5.90 -2.81 15.21
N SER A 162 4.72 -2.68 15.83
CA SER A 162 4.59 -2.41 17.27
C SER A 162 4.76 -3.66 18.13
N GLY A 163 4.45 -4.87 17.62
CA GLY A 163 4.60 -6.15 18.34
C GLY A 163 5.94 -6.83 18.08
N HIS A 164 6.17 -7.32 16.85
CA HIS A 164 7.37 -8.07 16.47
C HIS A 164 8.66 -7.23 16.52
N PHE A 165 8.53 -5.89 16.37
CA PHE A 165 9.60 -4.88 16.32
C PHE A 165 10.20 -4.66 14.94
N GLN A 166 9.55 -3.80 14.15
CA GLN A 166 9.99 -3.41 12.81
C GLN A 166 9.58 -1.97 12.46
N TYR A 167 10.22 -1.39 11.44
CA TYR A 167 9.93 -0.05 10.92
C TYR A 167 9.31 -0.10 9.50
N ASN A 168 8.35 -0.98 9.22
CA ASN A 168 7.78 -1.10 7.86
C ASN A 168 6.90 0.10 7.50
N SER A 169 6.19 0.67 8.47
CA SER A 169 5.37 1.89 8.39
C SER A 169 6.09 3.06 7.71
N VAL A 170 7.39 3.23 7.93
CA VAL A 170 8.20 4.29 7.28
C VAL A 170 8.28 4.09 5.76
N MET A 171 8.66 2.89 5.31
CA MET A 171 8.74 2.54 3.88
C MET A 171 7.35 2.57 3.21
N LEU A 172 6.33 2.03 3.87
CA LEU A 172 4.94 2.07 3.38
C LEU A 172 4.40 3.51 3.35
N GLY A 173 4.79 4.34 4.31
CA GLY A 173 4.43 5.77 4.40
C GLY A 173 5.06 6.60 3.28
N PHE A 174 6.35 6.43 3.01
CA PHE A 174 7.00 7.07 1.86
C PHE A 174 6.40 6.61 0.51
N THR A 175 6.02 5.34 0.39
CA THR A 175 5.31 4.84 -0.80
C THR A 175 3.93 5.50 -0.95
N LEU A 176 3.19 5.66 0.15
CA LEU A 176 1.89 6.30 0.15
C LEU A 176 1.97 7.82 -0.10
N LEU A 177 2.99 8.50 0.44
CA LEU A 177 3.30 9.89 0.09
C LEU A 177 3.60 10.02 -1.41
N ALA A 178 4.33 9.07 -2.01
CA ALA A 178 4.55 9.06 -3.45
C ALA A 178 3.22 9.00 -4.23
N MET A 179 2.33 8.05 -3.89
CA MET A 179 0.98 7.97 -4.47
C MET A 179 0.17 9.26 -4.30
N ASN A 180 0.21 9.88 -3.12
CA ASN A 180 -0.50 11.12 -2.83
C ASN A 180 0.05 12.30 -3.65
N PHE A 181 1.37 12.41 -3.79
CA PHE A 181 1.97 13.45 -4.63
C PHE A 181 1.64 13.25 -6.11
N PHE A 182 1.68 12.02 -6.63
CA PHE A 182 1.17 11.70 -7.98
C PHE A 182 -0.31 12.10 -8.15
N ALA A 183 -1.15 11.89 -7.14
CA ALA A 183 -2.56 12.27 -7.15
C ALA A 183 -2.81 13.78 -7.02
N THR A 184 -1.84 14.56 -6.52
CA THR A 184 -1.88 16.04 -6.52
C THR A 184 -1.18 16.68 -7.73
N GLY A 185 -0.58 15.87 -8.61
CA GLY A 185 0.19 16.33 -9.78
C GLY A 185 1.62 16.76 -9.47
N GLN A 186 2.14 16.47 -8.28
CA GLN A 186 3.48 16.84 -7.81
C GLN A 186 4.48 15.70 -8.06
N ASP A 187 4.60 15.25 -9.30
CA ASP A 187 5.28 13.97 -9.62
C ASP A 187 6.74 13.88 -9.17
N LEU A 188 7.46 15.01 -9.15
CA LEU A 188 8.85 15.06 -8.70
C LEU A 188 8.98 14.79 -7.19
N LEU A 189 8.10 15.36 -6.36
CA LEU A 189 8.04 15.06 -4.92
C LEU A 189 7.62 13.60 -4.70
N GLY A 190 6.74 13.08 -5.56
CA GLY A 190 6.38 11.67 -5.52
C GLY A 190 7.56 10.74 -5.85
N ALA A 191 8.39 11.10 -6.83
CA ALA A 191 9.61 10.36 -7.17
C ALA A 191 10.65 10.41 -6.04
N ILE A 192 10.82 11.56 -5.37
CA ILE A 192 11.68 11.68 -4.17
C ILE A 192 11.16 10.75 -3.07
N CYS A 193 9.86 10.80 -2.75
CA CYS A 193 9.27 9.94 -1.72
C CYS A 193 9.43 8.45 -2.06
N PHE A 194 9.26 8.04 -3.32
CA PHE A 194 9.49 6.65 -3.70
C PHE A 194 10.98 6.26 -3.63
N THR A 195 11.89 7.18 -3.94
CA THR A 195 13.34 6.97 -3.74
C THR A 195 13.69 6.83 -2.26
N LEU A 196 13.08 7.62 -1.36
CA LEU A 196 13.24 7.46 0.09
C LEU A 196 12.64 6.13 0.59
N SER A 197 11.52 5.68 0.05
CA SER A 197 10.93 4.36 0.33
C SER A 197 11.91 3.22 0.00
N LEU A 198 12.49 3.24 -1.21
CA LEU A 198 13.53 2.32 -1.65
C LEU A 198 14.81 2.43 -0.82
N GLY A 199 15.18 3.66 -0.43
CA GLY A 199 16.33 3.96 0.42
C GLY A 199 16.16 3.52 1.88
N PHE A 200 14.93 3.23 2.31
CA PHE A 200 14.64 2.71 3.65
C PHE A 200 14.61 1.18 3.67
N LYS A 201 13.77 0.54 2.83
CA LYS A 201 13.71 -0.93 2.71
C LYS A 201 13.57 -1.32 1.25
N GLN A 202 14.49 -2.16 0.78
CA GLN A 202 14.55 -2.64 -0.60
C GLN A 202 13.30 -3.39 -1.07
N MET A 203 12.48 -3.90 -0.14
CA MET A 203 11.19 -4.54 -0.44
C MET A 203 10.19 -3.59 -1.13
N ALA A 204 10.39 -2.26 -1.06
CA ALA A 204 9.64 -1.31 -1.87
C ALA A 204 9.84 -1.48 -3.39
N LEU A 205 10.88 -2.20 -3.85
CA LEU A 205 11.06 -2.57 -5.25
C LEU A 205 9.88 -3.37 -5.82
N TYR A 206 9.10 -4.04 -4.99
CA TYR A 206 7.90 -4.76 -5.41
C TYR A 206 6.85 -3.83 -6.03
N TYR A 207 6.92 -2.52 -5.75
CA TYR A 207 6.11 -1.47 -6.36
C TYR A 207 6.77 -0.82 -7.59
N ALA A 208 8.06 -1.04 -7.83
CA ALA A 208 8.82 -0.31 -8.84
C ALA A 208 8.31 -0.53 -10.28
N PRO A 209 7.91 -1.74 -10.73
CA PRO A 209 7.27 -1.91 -12.03
C PRO A 209 5.98 -1.09 -12.16
N ALA A 210 5.14 -1.05 -11.12
CA ALA A 210 3.88 -0.30 -11.14
C ALA A 210 4.12 1.23 -11.15
N ILE A 211 4.97 1.76 -10.27
CA ILE A 211 5.22 3.21 -10.16
C ILE A 211 6.03 3.72 -11.37
N GLY A 212 7.09 3.01 -11.74
CA GLY A 212 7.91 3.36 -12.91
C GLY A 212 7.09 3.35 -14.20
N THR A 213 6.25 2.32 -14.40
CA THR A 213 5.36 2.27 -15.57
C THR A 213 4.26 3.32 -15.51
N TYR A 214 3.69 3.63 -14.34
CA TYR A 214 2.70 4.70 -14.21
C TYR A 214 3.28 6.07 -14.61
N LEU A 215 4.50 6.38 -14.15
CA LEU A 215 5.20 7.61 -14.52
C LEU A 215 5.56 7.64 -16.01
N LEU A 216 6.02 6.52 -16.57
CA LEU A 216 6.28 6.40 -18.01
C LEU A 216 5.00 6.55 -18.84
N ALA A 217 3.90 5.92 -18.44
CA ALA A 217 2.59 6.05 -19.08
C ALA A 217 2.05 7.48 -18.99
N LYS A 218 2.33 8.20 -17.90
CA LYS A 218 2.05 9.65 -17.77
C LYS A 218 2.89 10.48 -18.73
N CYS A 219 4.17 10.16 -18.94
CA CYS A 219 4.98 10.81 -19.97
C CYS A 219 4.45 10.53 -21.38
N VAL A 220 4.05 9.28 -21.70
CA VAL A 220 3.44 8.93 -23.00
C VAL A 220 2.12 9.70 -23.21
N TYR A 221 1.29 9.81 -22.19
CA TYR A 221 0.02 10.56 -22.19
C TYR A 221 0.21 12.04 -22.52
N LEU A 222 1.24 12.69 -21.96
CA LEU A 222 1.59 14.09 -22.21
C LEU A 222 2.22 14.33 -23.60
N GLY A 223 2.51 13.28 -24.36
CA GLY A 223 3.09 13.36 -25.70
C GLY A 223 4.58 13.79 -25.71
N PRO A 224 5.19 13.95 -26.90
CA PRO A 224 6.65 13.97 -27.03
C PRO A 224 7.32 15.20 -26.39
N ARG A 225 6.67 16.36 -26.35
CA ARG A 225 7.26 17.60 -25.81
C ARG A 225 7.17 17.67 -24.29
N GLU A 226 5.97 17.63 -23.71
CA GLU A 226 5.81 17.72 -22.25
C GLU A 226 6.15 16.41 -21.53
N GLY A 227 5.94 15.27 -22.19
CA GLY A 227 6.34 13.95 -21.68
C GLY A 227 7.85 13.77 -21.57
N SER A 228 8.64 14.20 -22.57
CA SER A 228 10.10 14.12 -22.49
C SER A 228 10.68 15.07 -21.43
N LYS A 229 10.14 16.30 -21.31
CA LYS A 229 10.48 17.21 -20.21
C LYS A 229 10.21 16.59 -18.84
N LEU A 230 9.04 15.96 -18.65
CA LEU A 230 8.71 15.29 -17.39
C LEU A 230 9.65 14.10 -17.13
N PHE A 231 9.90 13.27 -18.14
CA PHE A 231 10.81 12.11 -18.05
C PHE A 231 12.24 12.53 -17.63
N ILE A 232 12.81 13.55 -18.28
CA ILE A 232 14.14 14.07 -17.94
C ILE A 232 14.17 14.60 -16.50
N ARG A 233 13.15 15.37 -16.09
CA ARG A 233 13.06 15.90 -14.71
C ARG A 233 12.91 14.80 -13.67
N LEU A 234 12.13 13.76 -13.95
CA LEU A 234 12.00 12.58 -13.09
C LEU A 234 13.34 11.83 -12.97
N GLY A 235 14.06 11.65 -14.08
CA GLY A 235 15.39 11.05 -14.11
C GLY A 235 16.39 11.80 -13.24
N ILE A 236 16.53 13.11 -13.46
CA ILE A 236 17.41 13.99 -12.67
C ILE A 236 17.07 13.89 -11.18
N VAL A 237 15.81 14.08 -10.80
CA VAL A 237 15.39 14.08 -9.39
C VAL A 237 15.61 12.72 -8.72
N THR A 238 15.35 11.62 -9.42
CA THR A 238 15.59 10.25 -8.91
C THR A 238 17.08 9.99 -8.69
N VAL A 239 17.92 10.31 -9.69
CA VAL A 239 19.38 10.15 -9.60
C VAL A 239 19.96 11.04 -8.49
N THR A 240 19.60 12.32 -8.42
CA THR A 240 20.06 13.23 -7.36
C THR A 240 19.65 12.73 -5.97
N SER A 241 18.43 12.19 -5.82
CA SER A 241 17.97 11.63 -4.53
C SER A 241 18.80 10.42 -4.11
N PHE A 242 19.13 9.51 -5.03
CA PHE A 242 20.03 8.39 -4.73
C PHE A 242 21.47 8.84 -4.45
N LEU A 243 22.01 9.82 -5.20
CA LEU A 243 23.34 10.37 -4.95
C LEU A 243 23.45 11.00 -3.55
N ILE A 244 22.41 11.68 -3.07
CA ILE A 244 22.35 12.21 -1.70
C ILE A 244 22.30 11.07 -0.68
N LEU A 245 21.45 10.06 -0.89
CA LEU A 245 21.32 8.91 0.02
C LEU A 245 22.62 8.11 0.16
N PHE A 246 23.39 7.97 -0.92
CA PHE A 246 24.66 7.23 -0.95
C PHE A 246 25.90 8.12 -0.78
N LEU A 247 25.75 9.43 -0.53
CA LEU A 247 26.84 10.40 -0.51
C LEU A 247 28.04 9.99 0.38
N PRO A 248 27.88 9.42 1.60
CA PRO A 248 29.01 8.98 2.43
C PRO A 248 29.79 7.78 1.86
N PHE A 249 29.25 7.09 0.85
CA PHE A 249 29.84 5.93 0.17
C PHE A 249 30.37 6.29 -1.23
N LEU A 250 30.42 7.57 -1.58
CA LEU A 250 30.87 8.09 -2.87
C LEU A 250 32.03 9.10 -2.70
N PRO A 251 32.82 9.36 -3.76
CA PRO A 251 33.86 10.39 -3.71
C PRO A 251 33.29 11.79 -3.43
N PRO A 252 33.96 12.65 -2.64
CA PRO A 252 35.26 12.45 -1.99
C PRO A 252 35.20 11.70 -0.64
N PHE A 253 34.01 11.39 -0.13
CA PHE A 253 33.81 10.81 1.22
C PHE A 253 34.24 9.34 1.33
N ALA A 254 34.25 8.60 0.23
CA ALA A 254 34.77 7.23 0.13
C ALA A 254 35.26 6.93 -1.30
N PRO A 255 36.12 5.92 -1.52
CA PRO A 255 36.42 5.44 -2.87
C PRO A 255 35.15 4.88 -3.52
N LEU A 256 35.04 4.97 -4.85
CA LEU A 256 33.84 4.54 -5.59
C LEU A 256 33.47 3.06 -5.35
N SER A 257 34.45 2.19 -5.04
CA SER A 257 34.21 0.80 -4.67
C SER A 257 33.39 0.62 -3.39
N ALA A 258 33.43 1.57 -2.45
CA ALA A 258 32.69 1.50 -1.18
C ALA A 258 31.17 1.57 -1.35
N VAL A 259 30.67 1.94 -2.54
CA VAL A 259 29.24 1.85 -2.87
C VAL A 259 28.77 0.39 -3.00
N LEU A 260 29.69 -0.55 -3.23
CA LEU A 260 29.36 -1.98 -3.36
C LEU A 260 29.05 -2.63 -2.01
N ASP A 261 29.61 -2.12 -0.91
CA ASP A 261 29.36 -2.64 0.44
C ASP A 261 27.86 -2.61 0.80
N PRO A 262 27.14 -1.46 0.75
CA PRO A 262 25.70 -1.46 0.93
C PRO A 262 24.97 -2.27 -0.15
N ILE A 263 25.33 -2.14 -1.43
CA ILE A 263 24.59 -2.81 -2.53
C ILE A 263 24.59 -4.34 -2.37
N THR A 264 25.73 -4.94 -1.99
CA THR A 264 25.87 -6.39 -1.82
C THR A 264 25.19 -6.91 -0.55
N ARG A 265 25.07 -6.10 0.51
CA ARG A 265 24.25 -6.43 1.69
C ARG A 265 22.76 -6.33 1.42
N ILE A 266 22.32 -5.28 0.71
CA ILE A 266 20.90 -5.06 0.37
C ILE A 266 20.36 -6.19 -0.53
N PHE A 267 21.18 -6.73 -1.44
CA PHE A 267 20.82 -7.81 -2.35
C PHE A 267 21.73 -9.04 -2.15
N PRO A 268 21.45 -9.90 -1.16
CA PRO A 268 22.27 -11.06 -0.86
C PRO A 268 22.03 -12.20 -1.87
N PHE A 269 22.73 -12.14 -3.01
CA PHE A 269 22.60 -13.10 -4.13
C PHE A 269 22.91 -14.58 -3.78
N ASN A 270 23.43 -14.87 -2.59
CA ASN A 270 23.97 -16.17 -2.19
C ASN A 270 23.10 -16.99 -1.20
N ARG A 271 21.87 -16.57 -0.88
CA ARG A 271 20.97 -17.36 0.00
C ARG A 271 20.15 -18.43 -0.74
N GLY A 272 19.77 -19.49 -0.04
CA GLY A 272 19.12 -20.69 -0.58
C GLY A 272 17.66 -20.50 -0.98
N LEU A 273 17.06 -21.58 -1.50
CA LEU A 273 15.63 -21.69 -1.73
C LEU A 273 14.96 -22.54 -0.64
N PHE A 274 13.77 -22.09 -0.20
CA PHE A 274 12.93 -22.72 0.84
C PHE A 274 13.50 -22.68 2.27
N GLU A 275 14.15 -21.58 2.67
CA GLU A 275 14.58 -21.39 4.07
C GLU A 275 13.37 -21.19 5.01
N ASP A 276 12.36 -20.40 4.61
CA ASP A 276 11.17 -20.08 5.40
C ASP A 276 9.86 -20.70 4.87
N LYS A 277 8.87 -20.93 5.75
CA LYS A 277 7.55 -21.51 5.43
C LYS A 277 6.53 -20.43 5.03
N VAL A 278 6.79 -19.74 3.94
CA VAL A 278 5.99 -18.59 3.51
C VAL A 278 4.80 -18.98 2.64
N ALA A 279 3.69 -18.26 2.76
CA ALA A 279 2.45 -18.43 1.99
C ALA A 279 2.55 -17.99 0.51
N ASN A 280 3.56 -18.50 -0.20
CA ASN A 280 3.82 -18.23 -1.61
C ASN A 280 3.56 -19.46 -2.50
N PHE A 281 3.67 -19.29 -3.82
CA PHE A 281 3.46 -20.37 -4.80
C PHE A 281 4.43 -21.54 -4.57
N TRP A 282 5.70 -21.23 -4.32
CA TRP A 282 6.76 -22.22 -4.16
C TRP A 282 6.53 -23.15 -2.99
N CYS A 283 6.28 -22.62 -1.79
CA CYS A 283 6.10 -23.43 -0.59
C CYS A 283 4.83 -24.28 -0.66
N ALA A 284 3.71 -23.69 -1.10
CA ALA A 284 2.43 -24.40 -1.25
C ALA A 284 2.54 -25.56 -2.26
N THR A 285 3.14 -25.32 -3.43
CA THR A 285 3.27 -26.37 -4.45
C THR A 285 4.37 -27.39 -4.15
N ASN A 286 5.41 -27.02 -3.40
CA ASN A 286 6.48 -27.95 -2.99
C ASN A 286 5.99 -29.09 -2.07
N VAL A 287 4.80 -28.98 -1.48
CA VAL A 287 4.15 -30.08 -0.76
C VAL A 287 3.93 -31.29 -1.70
N VAL A 288 3.54 -31.04 -2.95
CA VAL A 288 3.24 -32.06 -3.98
C VAL A 288 4.39 -32.20 -4.98
N LEU A 289 4.84 -31.09 -5.58
CA LEU A 289 5.77 -31.10 -6.72
C LEU A 289 7.23 -31.36 -6.34
N LYS A 290 7.64 -31.11 -5.09
CA LYS A 290 9.03 -31.33 -4.62
C LYS A 290 10.10 -30.71 -5.55
N TRP A 291 10.01 -29.42 -5.84
CA TRP A 291 10.80 -28.71 -6.88
C TRP A 291 12.31 -29.01 -6.88
N LYS A 292 12.93 -29.22 -5.70
CA LYS A 292 14.35 -29.59 -5.57
C LYS A 292 14.74 -30.90 -6.30
N LEU A 293 13.77 -31.78 -6.58
CA LEU A 293 13.98 -33.03 -7.34
C LEU A 293 13.96 -32.82 -8.86
N TRP A 294 13.34 -31.74 -9.34
CA TRP A 294 13.09 -31.50 -10.77
C TRP A 294 14.00 -30.44 -11.40
N ALA A 295 14.54 -29.52 -10.60
CA ALA A 295 15.36 -28.43 -11.10
C ALA A 295 16.45 -27.99 -10.11
N ALA A 296 17.65 -27.74 -10.63
CA ALA A 296 18.74 -27.16 -9.87
C ALA A 296 18.42 -25.72 -9.43
N GLN A 297 19.06 -25.26 -8.34
CA GLN A 297 18.81 -23.95 -7.74
C GLN A 297 18.90 -22.79 -8.76
N GLY A 298 19.92 -22.77 -9.62
CA GLY A 298 20.09 -21.75 -10.65
C GLY A 298 18.97 -21.72 -11.71
N ALA A 299 18.32 -22.86 -11.98
CA ALA A 299 17.14 -22.91 -12.85
C ALA A 299 15.89 -22.38 -12.13
N LEU A 300 15.72 -22.69 -10.83
CA LEU A 300 14.62 -22.18 -10.01
C LEU A 300 14.71 -20.66 -9.80
N ILE A 301 15.91 -20.07 -9.68
CA ILE A 301 16.12 -18.61 -9.68
C ILE A 301 15.62 -17.98 -10.99
N LYS A 302 16.00 -18.55 -12.14
CA LYS A 302 15.55 -18.06 -13.45
C LYS A 302 14.03 -18.21 -13.62
N LEU A 303 13.46 -19.34 -13.22
CA LEU A 303 12.02 -19.61 -13.33
C LEU A 303 11.19 -18.68 -12.45
N SER A 304 11.57 -18.47 -11.19
CA SER A 304 10.92 -17.52 -10.28
C SER A 304 11.03 -16.07 -10.76
N THR A 305 12.17 -15.68 -11.31
CA THR A 305 12.33 -14.37 -11.97
C THR A 305 11.37 -14.22 -13.15
N ALA A 306 11.26 -15.24 -14.01
CA ALA A 306 10.36 -15.23 -15.16
C ALA A 306 8.87 -15.23 -14.77
N LEU A 307 8.46 -16.05 -13.79
CA LEU A 307 7.08 -16.07 -13.29
C LEU A 307 6.68 -14.78 -12.57
N THR A 308 7.62 -14.15 -11.85
CA THR A 308 7.40 -12.82 -11.27
C THR A 308 7.23 -11.77 -12.36
N ALA A 309 8.12 -11.73 -13.36
CA ALA A 309 8.01 -10.80 -14.49
C ALA A 309 6.70 -10.97 -15.27
N PHE A 310 6.32 -12.21 -15.57
CA PHE A 310 5.06 -12.53 -16.22
C PHE A 310 3.85 -12.16 -15.35
N GLY A 311 3.95 -12.35 -14.03
CA GLY A 311 2.84 -12.11 -13.12
C GLY A 311 2.50 -10.64 -12.86
N PHE A 312 3.47 -9.73 -13.02
CA PHE A 312 3.23 -8.29 -13.01
C PHE A 312 3.02 -7.67 -14.41
N LEU A 313 3.34 -8.40 -15.49
CA LEU A 313 3.22 -7.91 -16.87
C LEU A 313 1.83 -7.32 -17.21
N PRO A 314 0.68 -7.88 -16.77
CA PRO A 314 -0.63 -7.27 -17.04
C PRO A 314 -0.78 -5.85 -16.48
N ALA A 315 -0.17 -5.54 -15.33
CA ALA A 315 -0.18 -4.20 -14.75
C ALA A 315 0.65 -3.21 -15.59
N VAL A 316 1.81 -3.66 -16.08
CA VAL A 316 2.67 -2.86 -16.98
C VAL A 316 1.94 -2.56 -18.29
N MET A 317 1.36 -3.60 -18.92
CA MET A 317 0.66 -3.49 -20.20
C MET A 317 -0.59 -2.61 -20.10
N THR A 318 -1.42 -2.77 -19.06
CA THR A 318 -2.63 -1.94 -18.88
C THR A 318 -2.30 -0.47 -18.64
N LEU A 319 -1.24 -0.15 -17.88
CA LEU A 319 -0.78 1.22 -17.69
C LEU A 319 -0.27 1.86 -19.00
N LEU A 320 0.64 1.19 -19.72
CA LEU A 320 1.19 1.72 -20.98
C LEU A 320 0.14 1.84 -22.08
N TYR A 321 -0.73 0.84 -22.23
CA TYR A 321 -1.85 0.88 -23.18
C TYR A 321 -2.78 2.06 -22.89
N SER A 322 -3.12 2.31 -21.63
CA SER A 322 -3.95 3.45 -21.23
C SER A 322 -3.24 4.78 -21.50
N GLY A 323 -1.94 4.88 -21.19
CA GLY A 323 -1.14 6.08 -21.49
C GLY A 323 -1.04 6.39 -22.98
N TYR A 324 -0.91 5.37 -23.82
CA TYR A 324 -0.90 5.51 -25.27
C TYR A 324 -2.28 5.86 -25.83
N LYS A 325 -3.34 5.13 -25.44
CA LYS A 325 -4.70 5.33 -25.96
C LYS A 325 -5.31 6.67 -25.57
N LEU A 326 -4.97 7.19 -24.39
CA LEU A 326 -5.49 8.47 -23.86
C LEU A 326 -4.59 9.67 -24.20
N ARG A 327 -3.53 9.48 -24.99
CA ARG A 327 -2.53 10.50 -25.31
C ARG A 327 -3.16 11.78 -25.85
N ILE A 328 -2.72 12.92 -25.32
CA ILE A 328 -3.15 14.24 -25.77
C ILE A 328 -2.64 14.47 -27.20
N GLU A 329 -3.58 14.68 -28.14
CA GLU A 329 -3.23 15.09 -29.51
C GLU A 329 -2.69 16.55 -29.50
N PRO A 330 -1.67 16.87 -30.31
CA PRO A 330 -1.15 18.22 -30.36
C PRO A 330 -2.19 19.16 -30.96
N VAL A 331 -2.67 20.11 -30.14
CA VAL A 331 -3.65 21.13 -30.57
C VAL A 331 -3.03 22.00 -31.67
N THR A 332 -3.59 21.91 -32.88
CA THR A 332 -3.33 22.85 -33.98
C THR A 332 -3.69 24.27 -33.53
N GLN A 333 -2.90 25.27 -33.90
CA GLN A 333 -2.74 26.53 -33.13
C GLN A 333 -3.93 27.52 -33.10
N GLU A 334 -5.15 27.13 -33.48
CA GLU A 334 -6.27 28.07 -33.69
C GLU A 334 -7.17 28.33 -32.47
N ALA A 335 -6.95 27.66 -31.32
CA ALA A 335 -7.69 27.94 -30.09
C ALA A 335 -6.83 28.70 -29.05
N LYS A 336 -7.00 30.03 -28.98
CA LYS A 336 -6.35 30.94 -27.98
C LYS A 336 -6.84 30.78 -26.53
N THR A 337 -7.24 29.58 -26.13
CA THR A 337 -7.51 29.22 -24.73
C THR A 337 -6.63 28.04 -24.37
N THR A 338 -5.44 28.32 -23.87
CA THR A 338 -4.43 27.32 -23.47
C THR A 338 -5.07 26.30 -22.53
N PRO A 339 -5.30 25.04 -22.95
CA PRO A 339 -5.84 24.03 -22.06
C PRO A 339 -4.71 23.66 -21.09
N GLN A 340 -4.76 24.16 -19.85
CA GLN A 340 -3.87 23.64 -18.82
C GLN A 340 -4.13 22.14 -18.71
N PRO A 341 -3.10 21.28 -18.79
CA PRO A 341 -3.30 19.85 -18.64
C PRO A 341 -3.98 19.59 -17.29
N PRO A 342 -4.93 18.65 -17.21
CA PRO A 342 -5.66 18.40 -15.98
C PRO A 342 -4.67 18.04 -14.86
N LYS A 343 -4.87 18.61 -13.66
CA LYS A 343 -3.98 18.38 -12.50
C LYS A 343 -3.81 16.90 -12.13
N GLN A 344 -4.76 16.06 -12.53
CA GLN A 344 -4.76 14.61 -12.36
C GLN A 344 -4.84 13.95 -13.74
N THR A 345 -4.04 12.90 -13.95
CA THR A 345 -4.09 12.10 -15.18
C THR A 345 -5.24 11.09 -15.11
N PRO A 346 -5.88 10.76 -16.24
CA PRO A 346 -6.95 9.76 -16.27
C PRO A 346 -6.45 8.35 -15.92
N ILE A 347 -5.14 8.11 -15.95
CA ILE A 347 -4.47 6.83 -15.65
C ILE A 347 -4.39 6.56 -14.14
N LEU A 348 -4.45 7.59 -13.30
CA LEU A 348 -4.27 7.49 -11.84
C LEU A 348 -5.10 6.38 -11.14
N PRO A 349 -6.38 6.12 -11.50
CA PRO A 349 -7.18 5.05 -10.89
C PRO A 349 -6.63 3.62 -11.11
N LEU A 350 -5.73 3.41 -12.07
CA LEU A 350 -5.05 2.12 -12.29
C LEU A 350 -3.93 1.86 -11.29
N LEU A 351 -3.33 2.92 -10.71
CA LEU A 351 -2.13 2.79 -9.89
C LEU A 351 -2.31 1.85 -8.68
N PRO A 352 -3.41 1.90 -7.88
CA PRO A 352 -3.61 0.95 -6.78
C PRO A 352 -3.71 -0.51 -7.23
N TYR A 353 -4.37 -0.79 -8.36
CA TYR A 353 -4.47 -2.14 -8.92
C TYR A 353 -3.14 -2.64 -9.50
N ALA A 354 -2.37 -1.76 -10.12
CA ALA A 354 -1.03 -2.07 -10.62
C ALA A 354 -0.06 -2.36 -9.46
N LEU A 355 -0.10 -1.55 -8.39
CA LEU A 355 0.67 -1.77 -7.16
C LEU A 355 0.34 -3.12 -6.53
N LEU A 356 -0.96 -3.44 -6.37
CA LEU A 356 -1.42 -4.71 -5.81
C LEU A 356 -0.97 -5.91 -6.68
N THR A 357 -1.16 -5.82 -8.00
CA THR A 357 -0.77 -6.87 -8.94
C THR A 357 0.74 -7.10 -8.93
N SER A 358 1.54 -6.03 -8.96
CA SER A 358 3.00 -6.07 -8.92
C SER A 358 3.48 -6.71 -7.62
N SER A 359 3.04 -6.17 -6.47
CA SER A 359 3.50 -6.64 -5.16
C SER A 359 3.03 -8.05 -4.80
N LEU A 360 1.81 -8.46 -5.20
CA LEU A 360 1.40 -9.86 -5.06
C LEU A 360 2.17 -10.79 -6.00
N SER A 361 2.55 -10.34 -7.19
CA SER A 361 3.36 -11.15 -8.09
C SER A 361 4.75 -11.42 -7.51
N PHE A 362 5.42 -10.41 -6.94
CA PHE A 362 6.66 -10.63 -6.19
C PHE A 362 6.44 -11.53 -4.98
N PHE A 363 5.41 -11.29 -4.16
CA PHE A 363 5.14 -12.10 -2.97
C PHE A 363 4.85 -13.59 -3.30
N LEU A 364 4.11 -13.85 -4.39
CA LEU A 364 3.74 -15.22 -4.78
C LEU A 364 4.87 -15.95 -5.49
N PHE A 365 5.61 -15.28 -6.39
CA PHE A 365 6.49 -15.94 -7.35
C PHE A 365 7.98 -15.64 -7.20
N SER A 366 8.40 -14.68 -6.34
CA SER A 366 9.82 -14.42 -6.08
C SER A 366 10.51 -15.64 -5.44
N PHE A 367 11.81 -15.78 -5.72
CA PHE A 367 12.68 -16.82 -5.16
C PHE A 367 12.83 -16.71 -3.64
N GLN A 368 12.95 -15.49 -3.14
CA GLN A 368 13.07 -15.14 -1.73
C GLN A 368 11.93 -14.19 -1.35
N VAL A 369 11.21 -14.58 -0.29
CA VAL A 369 10.04 -13.94 0.31
C VAL A 369 10.07 -14.36 1.78
N HIS A 370 9.71 -13.46 2.70
CA HIS A 370 9.50 -13.77 4.12
C HIS A 370 8.02 -13.56 4.48
N GLU A 371 7.50 -14.15 5.56
CA GLU A 371 6.08 -14.02 5.95
C GLU A 371 5.67 -12.55 6.09
N LYS A 372 6.57 -11.73 6.66
CA LYS A 372 6.42 -10.29 6.88
C LYS A 372 6.23 -9.47 5.58
N THR A 373 6.66 -9.97 4.41
CA THR A 373 6.57 -9.18 3.17
C THR A 373 5.14 -9.09 2.62
N ILE A 374 4.18 -9.85 3.16
CA ILE A 374 2.73 -9.70 2.86
C ILE A 374 2.21 -8.27 3.16
N LEU A 375 2.88 -7.53 4.06
CA LEU A 375 2.57 -6.11 4.33
C LEU A 375 2.67 -5.23 3.07
N VAL A 376 3.53 -5.61 2.11
CA VAL A 376 3.75 -4.86 0.87
C VAL A 376 2.50 -4.88 -0.03
N PRO A 377 1.92 -6.04 -0.43
CA PRO A 377 0.63 -6.07 -1.13
C PRO A 377 -0.58 -5.70 -0.26
N LEU A 378 -0.50 -5.79 1.08
CA LEU A 378 -1.57 -5.29 1.94
C LEU A 378 -1.77 -3.78 1.86
N LEU A 379 -0.73 -2.97 1.62
CA LEU A 379 -0.89 -1.52 1.45
C LEU A 379 -1.88 -1.18 0.32
N PRO A 380 -1.66 -1.52 -0.96
CA PRO A 380 -2.62 -1.21 -2.02
C PRO A 380 -3.98 -1.91 -1.82
N MET A 381 -4.04 -3.11 -1.22
CA MET A 381 -5.33 -3.75 -0.93
C MET A 381 -6.14 -2.99 0.14
N THR A 382 -5.50 -2.50 1.19
CA THR A 382 -6.18 -1.75 2.27
C THR A 382 -6.61 -0.36 1.80
N LEU A 383 -5.83 0.29 0.94
CA LEU A 383 -6.23 1.53 0.27
C LEU A 383 -7.47 1.31 -0.62
N LEU A 384 -7.51 0.22 -1.41
CA LEU A 384 -8.69 -0.15 -2.22
C LEU A 384 -9.91 -0.48 -1.35
N LEU A 385 -9.73 -1.30 -0.31
CA LEU A 385 -10.76 -1.63 0.69
C LEU A 385 -11.36 -0.37 1.32
N SER A 386 -10.52 0.59 1.72
CA SER A 386 -10.95 1.83 2.37
C SER A 386 -11.89 2.70 1.52
N GLY A 387 -11.85 2.55 0.18
CA GLY A 387 -12.71 3.28 -0.76
C GLY A 387 -13.98 2.52 -1.18
N SER A 388 -14.13 1.26 -0.74
CA SER A 388 -15.24 0.37 -1.12
C SER A 388 -16.36 0.35 -0.08
N SER A 389 -17.58 0.06 -0.53
CA SER A 389 -18.76 -0.05 0.35
C SER A 389 -18.95 -1.48 0.86
N PRO A 390 -19.46 -1.69 2.09
CA PRO A 390 -19.80 -3.02 2.59
C PRO A 390 -20.71 -3.81 1.62
N GLY A 391 -20.37 -5.07 1.36
CA GLY A 391 -21.06 -5.94 0.39
C GLY A 391 -20.57 -5.81 -1.06
N GLU A 392 -19.71 -4.84 -1.39
CA GLU A 392 -18.98 -4.85 -2.67
C GLU A 392 -17.91 -5.95 -2.68
N LEU A 393 -17.63 -6.54 -3.85
CA LEU A 393 -16.59 -7.56 -4.03
C LEU A 393 -15.21 -7.11 -3.52
N THR A 394 -14.86 -5.83 -3.73
CA THR A 394 -13.61 -5.22 -3.25
C THR A 394 -13.53 -5.21 -1.72
N PHE A 395 -14.66 -5.00 -1.04
CA PHE A 395 -14.75 -4.98 0.40
C PHE A 395 -14.58 -6.39 0.97
N GLU A 396 -15.34 -7.37 0.44
CA GLU A 396 -15.27 -8.77 0.88
C GLU A 396 -13.87 -9.38 0.70
N LEU A 397 -13.25 -9.20 -0.47
CA LEU A 397 -11.89 -9.67 -0.72
C LEU A 397 -10.83 -8.91 0.09
N GLY A 398 -11.04 -7.61 0.34
CA GLY A 398 -10.14 -6.81 1.16
C GLY A 398 -10.15 -7.23 2.62
N MET A 399 -11.32 -7.48 3.19
CA MET A 399 -11.47 -8.03 4.53
C MET A 399 -10.87 -9.44 4.64
N LEU A 400 -11.16 -10.31 3.67
CA LEU A 400 -10.59 -11.66 3.61
C LEU A 400 -9.06 -11.62 3.55
N MET A 401 -8.47 -10.85 2.64
CA MET A 401 -7.02 -10.76 2.51
C MET A 401 -6.35 -10.20 3.77
N ASN A 402 -6.93 -9.18 4.41
CA ASN A 402 -6.35 -8.62 5.64
C ASN A 402 -6.36 -9.64 6.78
N ASN A 403 -7.49 -10.31 7.01
CA ASN A 403 -7.61 -11.32 8.05
C ASN A 403 -6.69 -12.53 7.77
N VAL A 404 -6.64 -12.98 6.52
CA VAL A 404 -5.79 -14.12 6.10
C VAL A 404 -4.29 -13.76 6.13
N ALA A 405 -3.90 -12.51 5.84
CA ALA A 405 -2.52 -12.07 5.97
C ALA A 405 -2.03 -12.01 7.43
N VAL A 406 -2.91 -11.65 8.37
CA VAL A 406 -2.61 -11.75 9.80
C VAL A 406 -2.50 -13.23 10.21
N PHE A 407 -3.43 -14.08 9.75
CA PHE A 407 -3.35 -15.54 9.94
C PHE A 407 -2.08 -16.16 9.34
N SER A 408 -1.62 -15.72 8.16
CA SER A 408 -0.41 -16.27 7.54
C SER A 408 0.88 -15.96 8.30
N MET A 409 0.84 -14.95 9.19
CA MET A 409 1.95 -14.62 10.09
C MET A 409 1.78 -15.21 11.50
N TRP A 410 0.74 -16.04 11.73
CA TRP A 410 0.51 -16.65 13.05
C TRP A 410 1.70 -17.46 13.59
N PRO A 411 2.39 -18.32 12.82
CA PRO A 411 3.55 -19.07 13.34
C PRO A 411 4.66 -18.15 13.88
N LEU A 412 4.90 -17.02 13.22
CA LEU A 412 5.83 -15.98 13.66
C LEU A 412 5.36 -15.33 14.95
N LEU A 413 4.13 -14.78 14.94
CA LEU A 413 3.56 -14.06 16.08
C LEU A 413 3.42 -14.94 17.34
N LYS A 414 3.13 -16.23 17.16
CA LYS A 414 3.09 -17.24 18.23
C LYS A 414 4.48 -17.45 18.84
N ARG A 415 5.53 -17.57 18.03
CA ARG A 415 6.92 -17.71 18.49
C ARG A 415 7.36 -16.50 19.32
N ASP A 416 6.92 -15.30 18.93
CA ASP A 416 7.25 -14.06 19.64
C ASP A 416 6.29 -13.74 20.82
N GLY A 417 5.38 -14.65 21.19
CA GLY A 417 4.46 -14.49 22.33
C GLY A 417 3.29 -13.52 22.12
N LEU A 418 3.04 -13.06 20.89
CA LEU A 418 2.05 -12.01 20.54
C LEU A 418 0.61 -12.53 20.35
N GLY A 419 0.28 -13.68 20.96
CA GLY A 419 -1.00 -14.37 20.75
C GLY A 419 -2.23 -13.56 21.19
N VAL A 420 -2.13 -12.84 22.31
CA VAL A 420 -3.24 -12.01 22.83
C VAL A 420 -3.48 -10.81 21.91
N GLN A 421 -2.40 -10.15 21.46
CA GLN A 421 -2.43 -9.01 20.56
C GLN A 421 -3.02 -9.39 19.20
N TYR A 422 -2.66 -10.57 18.67
CA TYR A 422 -3.20 -11.15 17.45
C TYR A 422 -4.73 -11.27 17.50
N ILE A 423 -5.28 -11.89 18.56
CA ILE A 423 -6.73 -12.06 18.73
C ILE A 423 -7.39 -10.69 18.92
N ALA A 424 -6.86 -9.86 19.83
CA ALA A 424 -7.44 -8.58 20.20
C ALA A 424 -7.58 -7.63 19.00
N LEU A 425 -6.54 -7.49 18.17
CA LEU A 425 -6.58 -6.61 17.00
C LEU A 425 -7.49 -7.15 15.89
N LEU A 426 -7.51 -8.46 15.65
CA LEU A 426 -8.43 -9.06 14.68
C LEU A 426 -9.89 -8.82 15.09
N VAL A 427 -10.24 -9.08 16.35
CA VAL A 427 -11.59 -8.85 16.88
C VAL A 427 -11.94 -7.35 16.80
N LEU A 428 -11.06 -6.47 17.28
CA LEU A 428 -11.26 -5.02 17.27
C LEU A 428 -11.49 -4.48 15.87
N TRP A 429 -10.61 -4.79 14.91
CA TRP A 429 -10.67 -4.24 13.56
C TRP A 429 -11.91 -4.72 12.80
N ASN A 430 -12.22 -6.02 12.84
CA ASN A 430 -13.44 -6.54 12.21
C ASN A 430 -14.71 -5.96 12.86
N ARG A 431 -14.72 -5.79 14.19
CA ARG A 431 -15.85 -5.21 14.94
C ARG A 431 -16.08 -3.74 14.60
N LEU A 432 -15.02 -2.93 14.51
CA LEU A 432 -15.08 -1.51 14.17
C LEU A 432 -15.60 -1.27 12.75
N LEU A 433 -15.22 -2.14 11.81
CA LEU A 433 -15.71 -2.10 10.43
C LEU A 433 -17.11 -2.71 10.24
N GLY A 434 -17.68 -3.29 11.30
CA GLY A 434 -18.97 -3.98 11.25
C GLY A 434 -18.97 -5.27 10.43
N TYR A 435 -17.79 -5.82 10.12
CA TYR A 435 -17.65 -7.04 9.33
C TYR A 435 -18.04 -8.26 10.15
N ASN A 436 -18.94 -9.08 9.59
CA ASN A 436 -19.35 -10.34 10.18
C ASN A 436 -19.68 -11.33 9.04
N PRO A 437 -18.81 -12.32 8.75
CA PRO A 437 -19.03 -13.27 7.65
C PRO A 437 -20.20 -14.22 7.87
N PHE A 438 -20.71 -14.34 9.10
CA PHE A 438 -21.80 -15.25 9.45
C PHE A 438 -23.20 -14.65 9.20
N ARG A 439 -23.33 -13.31 9.22
CA ARG A 439 -24.62 -12.60 9.33
C ARG A 439 -25.51 -12.63 8.07
N THR A 440 -24.97 -12.96 6.90
CA THR A 440 -25.66 -12.75 5.62
C THR A 440 -26.54 -13.95 5.20
N THR A 441 -27.84 -13.70 4.97
CA THR A 441 -28.85 -14.69 4.56
C THR A 441 -28.78 -15.08 3.07
N LYS A 442 -28.34 -14.17 2.20
CA LYS A 442 -28.09 -14.44 0.77
C LYS A 442 -26.60 -14.31 0.48
N ARG A 443 -25.89 -15.44 0.44
CA ARG A 443 -24.42 -15.47 0.32
C ARG A 443 -24.01 -15.56 -1.15
N SER A 444 -23.12 -14.66 -1.57
CA SER A 444 -22.40 -14.80 -2.85
C SER A 444 -21.37 -15.93 -2.77
N LEU A 445 -20.88 -16.40 -3.92
CA LEU A 445 -19.81 -17.41 -3.97
C LEU A 445 -18.55 -16.97 -3.21
N ILE A 446 -18.20 -15.67 -3.28
CA ILE A 446 -17.06 -15.13 -2.52
C ILE A 446 -17.35 -15.19 -1.02
N GLN A 447 -18.55 -14.83 -0.55
CA GLN A 447 -18.88 -14.93 0.88
C GLN A 447 -18.91 -16.38 1.38
N LEU A 448 -19.34 -17.34 0.54
CA LEU A 448 -19.28 -18.76 0.87
C LEU A 448 -17.82 -19.25 0.96
N ALA A 449 -16.96 -18.85 0.00
CA ALA A 449 -15.54 -19.16 0.03
C ALA A 449 -14.82 -18.50 1.22
N SER A 450 -15.12 -17.23 1.52
CA SER A 450 -14.62 -16.53 2.71
C SER A 450 -15.00 -17.26 3.99
N LEU A 451 -16.26 -17.69 4.12
CA LEU A 451 -16.70 -18.49 5.27
C LEU A 451 -15.96 -19.82 5.36
N ALA A 452 -15.77 -20.53 4.26
CA ALA A 452 -15.01 -21.78 4.24
C ALA A 452 -13.55 -21.57 4.69
N VAL A 453 -12.90 -20.49 4.24
CA VAL A 453 -11.55 -20.09 4.68
C VAL A 453 -11.54 -19.74 6.17
N TYR A 454 -12.49 -18.94 6.67
CA TYR A 454 -12.54 -18.60 8.10
C TYR A 454 -12.80 -19.83 8.99
N THR A 455 -13.64 -20.76 8.55
CA THR A 455 -13.85 -22.04 9.22
C THR A 455 -12.56 -22.87 9.22
N ALA A 456 -11.80 -22.90 8.11
CA ALA A 456 -10.51 -23.56 8.04
C ALA A 456 -9.46 -22.92 8.98
N CYS A 457 -9.38 -21.59 9.04
CA CYS A 457 -8.51 -20.87 9.98
C CYS A 457 -8.90 -21.13 11.46
N PHE A 458 -10.19 -21.22 11.77
CA PHE A 458 -10.66 -21.55 13.11
C PHE A 458 -10.37 -23.01 13.49
N ALA A 459 -10.66 -23.94 12.58
CA ALA A 459 -10.34 -25.37 12.75
C ALA A 459 -8.83 -25.61 12.87
N PHE A 460 -8.02 -24.84 12.14
CA PHE A 460 -6.56 -24.82 12.28
C PHE A 460 -6.13 -24.44 13.70
N HIS A 461 -6.61 -23.31 14.23
CA HIS A 461 -6.27 -22.85 15.58
C HIS A 461 -6.73 -23.82 16.67
N LEU A 462 -7.91 -24.42 16.49
CA LEU A 462 -8.42 -25.45 17.40
C LEU A 462 -7.57 -26.73 17.33
N ALA A 463 -7.17 -27.17 16.14
CA ALA A 463 -6.30 -28.32 15.96
C ALA A 463 -4.90 -28.08 16.57
N GLU A 464 -4.33 -26.89 16.39
CA GLU A 464 -3.02 -26.54 16.96
C GLU A 464 -3.05 -26.42 18.50
N LEU A 465 -4.20 -26.08 19.08
CA LEU A 465 -4.39 -26.05 20.54
C LEU A 465 -4.58 -27.45 21.14
N LEU A 466 -5.24 -28.36 20.41
CA LEU A 466 -5.62 -29.69 20.92
C LEU A 466 -4.67 -30.83 20.52
N ILE A 467 -3.88 -30.66 19.45
CA ILE A 467 -3.11 -31.74 18.82
C ILE A 467 -1.64 -31.33 18.71
N SER A 468 -0.76 -32.04 19.43
CA SER A 468 0.69 -31.90 19.25
C SER A 468 1.12 -32.38 17.85
N PRO A 469 2.06 -31.69 17.18
CA PRO A 469 2.52 -32.09 15.86
C PRO A 469 3.17 -33.50 15.90
N PRO A 470 2.78 -34.43 15.00
CA PRO A 470 3.39 -35.76 14.98
C PRO A 470 4.90 -35.69 14.70
N ALA A 471 5.71 -36.50 15.39
CA ALA A 471 7.17 -36.48 15.26
C ALA A 471 7.69 -36.66 13.80
N ARG A 472 6.92 -37.34 12.95
CA ARG A 472 7.20 -37.50 11.50
C ARG A 472 6.97 -36.24 10.65
N LEU A 473 6.23 -35.25 11.17
CA LEU A 473 5.81 -34.03 10.47
C LEU A 473 5.79 -32.83 11.47
N PRO A 474 6.95 -32.39 11.99
CA PRO A 474 7.01 -31.30 12.97
C PRO A 474 6.42 -29.99 12.44
N ASP A 475 6.66 -29.68 11.16
CA ASP A 475 6.20 -28.45 10.50
C ASP A 475 4.73 -28.49 10.01
N ILE A 476 3.92 -29.46 10.44
CA ILE A 476 2.57 -29.66 9.87
C ILE A 476 1.69 -28.41 9.96
N PHE A 477 1.75 -27.68 11.08
CA PHE A 477 0.96 -26.46 11.27
C PHE A 477 1.46 -25.29 10.38
N PRO A 478 2.75 -24.91 10.35
CA PRO A 478 3.27 -23.98 9.34
C PRO A 478 2.88 -24.33 7.90
N VAL A 479 2.94 -25.61 7.50
CA VAL A 479 2.58 -26.04 6.14
C VAL A 479 1.08 -25.94 5.87
N LEU A 480 0.21 -26.35 6.81
CA LEU A 480 -1.24 -26.19 6.68
C LEU A 480 -1.66 -24.71 6.60
N ASN A 481 -1.01 -23.84 7.37
CA ASN A 481 -1.23 -22.40 7.34
C ASN A 481 -0.91 -21.81 5.95
N VAL A 482 0.22 -22.22 5.34
CA VAL A 482 0.57 -21.89 3.94
C VAL A 482 -0.49 -22.36 2.96
N LEU A 483 -0.94 -23.62 3.07
CA LEU A 483 -1.93 -24.20 2.15
C LEU A 483 -3.32 -23.53 2.24
N ILE A 484 -3.71 -23.01 3.40
CA ILE A 484 -4.94 -22.20 3.56
C ILE A 484 -4.75 -20.78 2.99
N SER A 485 -3.58 -20.18 3.18
CA SER A 485 -3.33 -18.76 2.89
C SER A 485 -3.00 -18.48 1.43
N THR A 486 -2.13 -19.27 0.78
CA THR A 486 -1.68 -19.05 -0.60
C THR A 486 -2.83 -18.96 -1.62
N PRO A 487 -3.89 -19.82 -1.57
CA PRO A 487 -5.02 -19.71 -2.50
C PRO A 487 -5.77 -18.39 -2.42
N VAL A 488 -5.86 -17.78 -1.23
CA VAL A 488 -6.51 -16.47 -1.04
C VAL A 488 -5.68 -15.36 -1.70
N PHE A 489 -4.36 -15.38 -1.51
CA PHE A 489 -3.47 -14.40 -2.13
C PHE A 489 -3.43 -14.54 -3.66
N ALA A 490 -3.44 -15.77 -4.18
CA ALA A 490 -3.56 -16.04 -5.61
C ALA A 490 -4.90 -15.56 -6.19
N LEU A 491 -6.01 -15.77 -5.48
CA LEU A 491 -7.34 -15.27 -5.88
C LEU A 491 -7.37 -13.73 -5.96
N VAL A 492 -6.79 -13.04 -4.97
CA VAL A 492 -6.75 -11.57 -4.97
C VAL A 492 -5.82 -11.03 -6.06
N TRP A 493 -4.72 -11.73 -6.37
CA TRP A 493 -3.83 -11.38 -7.48
C TRP A 493 -4.52 -11.51 -8.85
N LEU A 494 -5.24 -12.61 -9.10
CA LEU A 494 -6.04 -12.78 -10.31
C LEU A 494 -7.16 -11.73 -10.40
N TRP A 495 -7.79 -11.40 -9.27
CA TRP A 495 -8.79 -10.34 -9.17
C TRP A 495 -8.19 -8.95 -9.47
N SER A 496 -6.98 -8.64 -8.99
CA SER A 496 -6.35 -7.33 -9.23
C SER A 496 -5.97 -7.14 -10.70
N ILE A 497 -5.53 -8.22 -11.38
CA ILE A 497 -5.35 -8.24 -12.84
C ILE A 497 -6.67 -7.94 -13.55
N LYS A 498 -7.73 -8.69 -13.21
CA LYS A 498 -9.07 -8.52 -13.81
C LYS A 498 -9.59 -7.08 -13.64
N ARG A 499 -9.45 -6.51 -12.44
CA ARG A 499 -9.86 -5.12 -12.17
C ARG A 499 -8.99 -4.09 -12.90
N GLY A 500 -7.68 -4.29 -12.99
CA GLY A 500 -6.79 -3.42 -13.77
C GLY A 500 -7.19 -3.35 -15.24
N ILE A 501 -7.56 -4.49 -15.84
CA ILE A 501 -8.07 -4.58 -17.22
C ILE A 501 -9.43 -3.88 -17.34
N GLU A 502 -10.40 -4.19 -16.46
CA GLU A 502 -11.73 -3.55 -16.47
C GLU A 502 -11.66 -2.01 -16.36
N VAL A 503 -10.80 -1.50 -15.46
CA VAL A 503 -10.60 -0.05 -15.29
C VAL A 503 -9.92 0.56 -16.53
N SER A 504 -8.94 -0.11 -17.13
CA SER A 504 -8.27 0.34 -18.36
C SER A 504 -9.25 0.42 -19.54
N TRP A 505 -10.13 -0.57 -19.69
CA TRP A 505 -11.21 -0.55 -20.68
C TRP A 505 -12.22 0.56 -20.42
N ALA A 506 -12.64 0.76 -19.17
CA ALA A 506 -13.57 1.83 -18.78
C ALA A 506 -13.00 3.23 -19.06
N LEU A 507 -11.70 3.44 -18.86
CA LEU A 507 -11.01 4.69 -19.22
C LEU A 507 -10.93 4.89 -20.74
N GLY A 508 -10.69 3.82 -21.51
CA GLY A 508 -10.43 3.91 -22.94
C GLY A 508 -11.68 3.98 -23.83
N GLY A 509 -12.82 3.43 -23.40
CA GLY A 509 -14.09 3.44 -24.15
C GLY A 509 -14.11 2.61 -25.46
N LEU A 510 -15.33 2.24 -25.86
CA LEU A 510 -15.66 1.72 -27.20
C LEU A 510 -16.02 2.89 -28.12
N GLY A 511 -15.03 3.73 -28.42
CA GLY A 511 -15.13 4.81 -29.38
C GLY A 511 -14.38 4.45 -30.66
N SER A 512 -15.10 3.99 -31.70
CA SER A 512 -14.55 4.01 -33.05
C SER A 512 -14.15 5.45 -33.39
N ARG A 513 -12.98 5.64 -34.01
CA ARG A 513 -12.42 6.95 -34.36
C ARG A 513 -13.15 7.52 -35.59
N SER A 514 -14.46 7.71 -35.46
CA SER A 514 -15.31 8.28 -36.50
C SER A 514 -14.90 9.74 -36.71
N LYS A 515 -14.29 10.02 -37.86
CA LYS A 515 -14.03 11.38 -38.34
C LYS A 515 -15.35 12.04 -38.72
N ALA A 516 -16.09 12.54 -37.73
CA ALA A 516 -17.25 13.38 -37.98
C ALA A 516 -16.78 14.76 -38.47
N THR A 517 -16.75 14.94 -39.79
CA THR A 517 -16.50 16.22 -40.47
C THR A 517 -17.61 17.21 -40.13
N GLN A 518 -17.36 18.12 -39.19
CA GLN A 518 -18.25 19.26 -38.97
C GLN A 518 -18.09 20.28 -40.11
N LYS A 519 -19.09 20.35 -41.00
CA LYS A 519 -19.30 21.54 -41.83
C LYS A 519 -19.76 22.70 -40.93
N PRO A 520 -19.30 23.95 -41.18
CA PRO A 520 -19.80 25.10 -40.46
C PRO A 520 -21.24 25.42 -40.90
N ALA A 521 -22.16 25.54 -39.95
CA ALA A 521 -23.48 26.12 -40.20
C ALA A 521 -23.38 27.64 -40.10
N SER A 522 -23.69 28.33 -41.21
CA SER A 522 -23.86 29.78 -41.26
C SER A 522 -25.05 30.24 -40.40
N GLY A 523 -24.94 31.40 -39.76
CA GLY A 523 -25.96 31.86 -38.81
C GLY A 523 -27.17 32.55 -39.43
N SER A 524 -28.25 32.62 -38.64
CA SER A 524 -29.26 33.69 -38.63
C SER A 524 -29.68 33.88 -37.16
N ILE A 525 -29.42 35.05 -36.58
CA ILE A 525 -30.37 36.16 -36.41
C ILE A 525 -31.56 35.76 -35.52
N VAL A 526 -31.58 36.36 -34.32
CA VAL A 526 -32.66 36.26 -33.35
C VAL A 526 -33.83 37.12 -33.81
N ALA A 527 -35.02 36.53 -33.93
CA ALA A 527 -36.29 37.24 -33.95
C ALA A 527 -37.34 36.44 -33.17
N LYS A 528 -37.95 37.07 -32.15
CA LYS A 528 -39.25 36.66 -31.62
C LYS A 528 -40.36 37.25 -32.52
N PRO A 529 -41.55 36.64 -32.53
CA PRO A 529 -42.67 37.33 -31.87
C PRO A 529 -43.40 36.50 -30.80
N SER A 530 -44.33 37.18 -30.13
CA SER A 530 -45.29 36.74 -29.11
C SER A 530 -46.63 36.24 -29.71
N VAL A 531 -47.69 36.13 -28.89
CA VAL A 531 -49.09 35.72 -29.20
C VAL A 531 -49.30 34.18 -29.20
N GLU A 532 -50.10 33.54 -28.33
CA GLU A 532 -50.82 34.06 -27.13
C GLU A 532 -51.09 33.02 -25.98
N VAL A 533 -52.36 32.67 -25.71
CA VAL A 533 -52.97 32.09 -24.49
C VAL A 533 -54.21 31.26 -24.86
N SER A 534 -54.42 30.08 -24.25
CA SER A 534 -55.74 29.51 -23.92
C SER A 534 -55.61 28.31 -22.97
N ALA A 535 -56.70 27.96 -22.26
CA ALA A 535 -56.72 27.06 -21.11
C ALA A 535 -57.57 25.79 -21.31
N ASP A 536 -57.65 24.99 -20.24
CA ASP A 536 -58.62 23.92 -19.94
C ASP A 536 -58.50 22.56 -20.67
N GLY A 537 -58.87 21.49 -19.94
CA GLY A 537 -59.03 20.12 -20.46
C GLY A 537 -58.54 19.00 -19.52
N GLU A 538 -59.42 18.48 -18.66
CA GLU A 538 -59.13 17.30 -17.84
C GLU A 538 -59.31 15.96 -18.58
N ALA A 539 -58.73 14.91 -17.98
CA ALA A 539 -59.26 13.55 -17.85
C ALA A 539 -58.90 12.41 -18.83
N HIS A 540 -58.49 11.31 -18.17
CA HIS A 540 -58.70 9.88 -18.45
C HIS A 540 -57.82 9.05 -19.42
N ASN A 541 -57.22 8.01 -18.80
CA ASN A 541 -57.01 6.62 -19.27
C ASN A 541 -56.03 6.41 -20.46
N SER A 542 -55.28 5.30 -20.57
CA SER A 542 -55.25 4.03 -19.81
C SER A 542 -53.91 3.27 -20.02
N SER A 543 -53.78 2.12 -19.35
CA SER A 543 -52.98 0.93 -19.72
C SER A 543 -51.43 0.98 -19.69
N GLU A 544 -50.90 0.06 -18.88
CA GLU A 544 -49.74 -0.81 -19.12
C GLU A 544 -48.41 -0.19 -19.61
N SER A 545 -47.39 -0.24 -18.75
CA SER A 545 -45.99 -0.28 -19.21
C SER A 545 -45.19 -1.39 -18.50
N VAL A 546 -44.74 -2.34 -19.31
CA VAL A 546 -43.80 -3.40 -18.95
C VAL A 546 -42.47 -2.76 -18.50
N LEU A 547 -41.97 -3.14 -17.32
CA LEU A 547 -40.64 -2.75 -16.84
C LEU A 547 -39.57 -3.78 -17.26
N PRO A 548 -38.63 -3.45 -18.16
CA PRO A 548 -37.46 -4.28 -18.39
C PRO A 548 -36.46 -4.10 -17.24
N ARG A 549 -36.00 -5.21 -16.65
CA ARG A 549 -34.88 -5.21 -15.69
C ARG A 549 -33.60 -4.66 -16.34
N ALA A 550 -33.17 -3.48 -15.92
CA ALA A 550 -31.83 -2.98 -16.23
C ALA A 550 -30.87 -3.23 -15.05
N SER A 551 -30.33 -4.45 -14.94
CA SER A 551 -29.28 -4.80 -13.97
C SER A 551 -27.91 -4.24 -14.39
N GLY A 552 -27.76 -2.92 -14.33
CA GLY A 552 -26.50 -2.24 -14.62
C GLY A 552 -25.59 -2.14 -13.39
N MET A 553 -24.53 -2.95 -13.33
CA MET A 553 -23.47 -2.80 -12.32
C MET A 553 -22.77 -1.44 -12.49
N ARG A 554 -23.08 -0.45 -11.65
CA ARG A 554 -22.31 0.79 -11.57
C ARG A 554 -20.91 0.51 -11.00
N THR A 555 -19.90 0.52 -11.86
CA THR A 555 -18.49 0.57 -11.48
C THR A 555 -18.16 1.94 -10.87
N VAL A 556 -18.36 2.08 -9.56
CA VAL A 556 -17.91 3.27 -8.82
C VAL A 556 -16.40 3.19 -8.64
N SER A 557 -15.67 3.70 -9.63
CA SER A 557 -14.26 4.10 -9.46
C SER A 557 -14.12 5.03 -8.25
N LEU A 558 -12.93 5.12 -7.67
CA LEU A 558 -12.59 6.14 -6.67
C LEU A 558 -12.96 7.52 -7.25
N GLY A 559 -14.09 8.07 -6.78
CA GLY A 559 -14.75 9.17 -7.49
C GLY A 559 -14.05 10.50 -7.24
N PHE A 560 -13.75 11.25 -8.30
CA PHE A 560 -13.08 12.55 -8.19
C PHE A 560 -13.88 13.70 -8.80
N ALA A 561 -13.78 14.85 -8.13
CA ALA A 561 -14.58 16.02 -8.43
C ALA A 561 -13.94 16.88 -9.53
N GLN A 562 -14.73 17.20 -10.55
CA GLN A 562 -14.44 18.32 -11.43
C GLN A 562 -14.82 19.62 -10.70
N GLY A 563 -13.81 20.37 -10.23
CA GLY A 563 -13.99 21.52 -9.34
C GLY A 563 -14.63 22.74 -10.00
N ARG A 564 -15.96 22.74 -10.19
CA ARG A 564 -16.70 23.93 -10.65
C ARG A 564 -17.07 24.80 -9.44
N ARG A 565 -16.12 25.65 -9.02
CA ARG A 565 -16.30 26.62 -7.92
C ARG A 565 -17.38 27.65 -8.32
N ARG A 566 -18.62 27.45 -7.86
CA ARG A 566 -19.74 28.38 -8.08
C ARG A 566 -19.42 29.66 -7.28
N LYS A 567 -19.07 30.76 -7.96
CA LYS A 567 -18.99 32.09 -7.31
C LYS A 567 -20.39 32.42 -6.79
N MET A 568 -20.57 32.50 -5.47
CA MET A 568 -21.73 33.18 -4.90
C MET A 568 -21.54 34.68 -5.15
N SER A 569 -22.46 35.25 -5.93
CA SER A 569 -22.59 36.70 -6.08
C SER A 569 -23.40 37.21 -4.89
N SER A 570 -22.74 37.89 -3.95
CA SER A 570 -23.42 38.62 -2.89
C SER A 570 -24.00 39.92 -3.47
N ARG A 571 -25.27 39.90 -3.87
CA ARG A 571 -26.06 41.13 -4.01
C ARG A 571 -26.64 41.50 -2.65
N SER A 572 -26.11 42.56 -2.03
CA SER A 572 -26.81 43.24 -0.95
C SER A 572 -27.96 44.04 -1.55
N GLY A 573 -29.19 43.58 -1.34
CA GLY A 573 -30.37 44.44 -1.47
C GLY A 573 -30.67 45.02 -0.10
N SER A 574 -30.60 46.34 0.06
CA SER A 574 -31.23 47.02 1.19
C SER A 574 -32.74 46.96 1.03
N VAL A 575 -33.45 46.69 2.12
CA VAL A 575 -34.89 46.91 2.22
C VAL A 575 -35.09 47.86 3.38
N ASP A 576 -35.47 49.10 3.06
CA ASP A 576 -35.95 50.05 4.06
C ASP A 576 -37.26 49.52 4.65
N ILE A 577 -37.36 49.53 5.97
CA ILE A 577 -38.64 49.39 6.67
C ILE A 577 -38.86 50.68 7.46
N ARG A 578 -39.91 51.42 7.06
CA ARG A 578 -40.42 52.55 7.82
C ARG A 578 -41.29 52.05 8.97
N SER A 579 -40.95 52.46 10.18
CA SER A 579 -41.89 52.76 11.28
C SER A 579 -41.17 53.68 12.27
#